data_AF-A0A952B0G9-F1
#
_entry.id   AF-A0A952B0G9-F1
#
_cell.length_a   1.000
_cell.length_b   1.000
_cell.length_c   1.000
_cell.angle_alpha   90.00
_cell.angle_beta   90.00
_cell.angle_gamma   90.00
#
_symmetry.space_group_name_H-M   'P 1'
#
loop_
_entity.id
_entity.type
_entity.pdbx_description
1 polymer ?
#
loop_
_entity_poly.entity_id
_entity_poly.type
_entity_poly.pdbx_seq_one_letter_code
_entity_poly.pdbx_strand_id
1 'polypeptide(L)'
;MKKRKTKHSKLWAIGAMAILLLLAAPVSRAVVYDGGVHDVTTDLIDDMEIKDGTTVNLRATVSGYIQAHPGSVLNIYSGSVFWFVLVSSGEPEAQVSVYGIDFVVDGVATSASEFLPIPAFGSVLTGFYGNGDPIEPTWLRPGLLFYSHIPIKLLPPASEEEDIELMIDIKPGSDENSINLKSRGVVPVAVLTTGSFNAGTLVPDYSILFAGASPVHTTLCDVDEDGDMDMLFQFRTQQLDLNEDSKSATLTATLKSAVTMMSSAVTAGDVIKGTDKVKIKSSKKYSFAGRYGSKHNRSRQGRKGR
;
A
#
# COMPACT_ATOMS: atom_id res chain seq x y z
N MET A 1 -60.77 22.85 -26.98
CA MET A 1 -59.97 21.70 -27.50
C MET A 1 -58.65 21.62 -26.74
N LYS A 2 -58.48 20.67 -25.82
CA LYS A 2 -57.21 20.42 -25.09
C LYS A 2 -56.34 19.47 -25.91
N LYS A 3 -55.16 19.92 -26.36
CA LYS A 3 -54.16 19.09 -27.07
C LYS A 3 -53.55 18.09 -26.08
N ARG A 4 -53.78 16.80 -26.33
CA ARG A 4 -53.15 15.67 -25.64
C ARG A 4 -51.72 15.54 -26.16
N LYS A 5 -50.72 15.95 -25.36
CA LYS A 5 -49.29 15.74 -25.69
C LYS A 5 -48.94 14.26 -25.53
N THR A 6 -48.45 13.67 -26.62
CA THR A 6 -48.01 12.28 -26.75
C THR A 6 -46.79 12.01 -25.88
N LYS A 7 -46.96 11.18 -24.84
CA LYS A 7 -45.88 10.65 -23.97
C LYS A 7 -45.06 9.52 -24.62
N HIS A 8 -45.32 9.16 -25.89
CA HIS A 8 -44.75 7.96 -26.51
C HIS A 8 -43.38 8.14 -27.18
N SER A 9 -42.87 9.35 -27.38
CA SER A 9 -41.60 9.55 -28.12
C SER A 9 -40.32 9.35 -27.30
N LYS A 10 -40.40 9.30 -25.97
CA LYS A 10 -39.21 9.14 -25.11
C LYS A 10 -38.86 7.69 -24.80
N LEU A 11 -39.82 6.77 -24.80
CA LEU A 11 -39.55 5.34 -24.55
C LEU A 11 -38.92 4.62 -25.75
N TRP A 12 -39.27 5.02 -26.98
CA TRP A 12 -38.69 4.42 -28.19
C TRP A 12 -37.20 4.76 -28.38
N ALA A 13 -36.77 5.95 -27.95
CA ALA A 13 -35.36 6.35 -28.04
C ALA A 13 -34.45 5.61 -27.05
N ILE A 14 -34.96 5.28 -25.85
CA ILE A 14 -34.20 4.55 -24.81
C ILE A 14 -34.09 3.07 -25.17
N GLY A 15 -35.16 2.45 -25.69
CA GLY A 15 -35.13 1.07 -26.16
C GLY A 15 -34.26 0.88 -27.41
N ALA A 16 -34.25 1.83 -28.33
CA ALA A 16 -33.48 1.71 -29.57
C ALA A 16 -31.96 1.84 -29.37
N MET A 17 -31.49 2.67 -28.41
CA MET A 17 -30.06 2.82 -28.11
C MET A 17 -29.48 1.59 -27.38
N ALA A 18 -30.22 1.00 -26.43
CA ALA A 18 -29.79 -0.23 -25.75
C ALA A 18 -29.73 -1.43 -26.72
N ILE A 19 -30.66 -1.50 -27.68
CA ILE A 19 -30.67 -2.55 -28.72
C ILE A 19 -29.55 -2.32 -29.77
N LEU A 20 -29.21 -1.07 -30.09
CA LEU A 20 -28.09 -0.78 -30.99
C LEU A 20 -26.72 -1.07 -30.35
N LEU A 21 -26.59 -0.89 -29.03
CA LEU A 21 -25.39 -1.25 -28.26
C LEU A 21 -25.19 -2.77 -28.15
N LEU A 22 -26.28 -3.55 -28.16
CA LEU A 22 -26.24 -5.02 -28.17
C LEU A 22 -25.99 -5.63 -29.57
N LEU A 23 -26.25 -4.89 -30.65
CA LEU A 23 -26.14 -5.39 -32.03
C LEU A 23 -24.84 -5.04 -32.76
N ALA A 24 -23.95 -4.25 -32.13
CA ALA A 24 -22.67 -3.83 -32.70
C ALA A 24 -21.45 -4.47 -32.01
N ALA A 25 -21.64 -5.51 -31.19
CA ALA A 25 -20.52 -6.30 -30.70
C ALA A 25 -19.89 -7.07 -31.87
N PRO A 26 -18.60 -6.87 -32.20
CA PRO A 26 -17.91 -7.70 -33.16
C PRO A 26 -17.96 -9.17 -32.72
N VAL A 27 -17.79 -10.09 -33.68
CA VAL A 27 -17.90 -11.56 -33.52
C VAL A 27 -16.70 -12.16 -32.73
N SER A 28 -16.07 -11.37 -31.86
CA SER A 28 -14.99 -11.79 -30.97
C SER A 28 -15.55 -12.66 -29.84
N ARG A 29 -14.83 -13.73 -29.51
CA ARG A 29 -15.16 -14.58 -28.37
C ARG A 29 -14.72 -13.85 -27.10
N ALA A 30 -15.66 -13.38 -26.30
CA ALA A 30 -15.36 -12.82 -24.98
C ALA A 30 -14.60 -13.84 -24.12
N VAL A 31 -13.58 -13.36 -23.42
CA VAL A 31 -12.94 -14.10 -22.33
C VAL A 31 -13.83 -13.95 -21.10
N VAL A 32 -14.32 -15.08 -20.60
CA VAL A 32 -15.22 -15.13 -19.45
C VAL A 32 -14.41 -15.53 -18.21
N TYR A 33 -14.41 -14.66 -17.20
CA TYR A 33 -13.87 -14.93 -15.88
C TYR A 33 -15.01 -15.30 -14.94
N ASP A 34 -14.90 -16.46 -14.30
CA ASP A 34 -15.94 -17.05 -13.46
C ASP A 34 -15.32 -17.69 -12.20
N GLY A 35 -15.68 -17.14 -11.04
CA GLY A 35 -15.17 -17.48 -9.72
C GLY A 35 -13.71 -17.09 -9.46
N GLY A 36 -13.39 -16.80 -8.21
CA GLY A 36 -12.02 -16.61 -7.75
C GLY A 36 -11.41 -15.26 -8.11
N VAL A 37 -10.07 -15.16 -8.03
CA VAL A 37 -9.30 -13.94 -8.27
C VAL A 37 -8.39 -14.15 -9.48
N HIS A 38 -8.39 -13.20 -10.40
CA HIS A 38 -7.62 -13.26 -11.65
C HIS A 38 -6.79 -11.99 -11.84
N ASP A 39 -5.48 -12.15 -11.94
CA ASP A 39 -4.56 -11.08 -12.32
C ASP A 39 -4.35 -11.12 -13.84
N VAL A 40 -4.79 -10.07 -14.52
CA VAL A 40 -4.79 -9.98 -15.98
C VAL A 40 -3.70 -9.01 -16.42
N THR A 41 -2.56 -9.58 -16.83
CA THR A 41 -1.34 -8.85 -17.21
C THR A 41 -0.93 -9.02 -18.66
N THR A 42 -1.58 -9.93 -19.41
CA THR A 42 -1.27 -10.14 -20.83
C THR A 42 -2.01 -9.14 -21.69
N ASP A 43 -1.28 -8.38 -22.50
CA ASP A 43 -1.87 -7.42 -23.42
C ASP A 43 -2.65 -8.09 -24.57
N LEU A 44 -3.79 -7.47 -24.91
CA LEU A 44 -4.76 -7.81 -25.98
C LEU A 44 -5.77 -8.91 -25.62
N ILE A 45 -6.76 -8.51 -24.83
CA ILE A 45 -8.05 -9.22 -24.72
C ILE A 45 -9.05 -8.52 -25.64
N ASP A 46 -9.79 -9.27 -26.45
CA ASP A 46 -10.88 -8.70 -27.26
C ASP A 46 -12.01 -8.21 -26.34
N ASP A 47 -12.96 -9.06 -25.96
CA ASP A 47 -14.00 -8.71 -25.02
C ASP A 47 -13.79 -9.45 -23.69
N MET A 48 -14.19 -8.83 -22.59
CA MET A 48 -14.06 -9.39 -21.24
C MET A 48 -15.42 -9.42 -20.55
N GLU A 49 -15.76 -10.56 -19.95
CA GLU A 49 -16.97 -10.73 -19.13
C GLU A 49 -16.57 -11.26 -17.75
N ILE A 50 -17.06 -10.60 -16.69
CA ILE A 50 -16.71 -10.92 -15.30
C ILE A 50 -17.98 -11.32 -14.56
N LYS A 51 -18.05 -12.57 -14.11
CA LYS A 51 -19.24 -13.16 -13.47
C LYS A 51 -19.27 -12.92 -11.96
N ASP A 52 -20.40 -13.28 -11.35
CA ASP A 52 -20.60 -13.22 -9.90
C ASP A 52 -19.50 -13.99 -9.14
N GLY A 53 -19.12 -13.51 -7.95
CA GLY A 53 -18.06 -14.10 -7.13
C GLY A 53 -16.66 -14.05 -7.75
N THR A 54 -16.46 -13.24 -8.79
CA THR A 54 -15.18 -13.11 -9.51
C THR A 54 -14.54 -11.76 -9.24
N THR A 55 -13.25 -11.78 -8.93
CA THR A 55 -12.41 -10.57 -8.86
C THR A 55 -11.42 -10.57 -10.02
N VAL A 56 -11.38 -9.49 -10.77
CA VAL A 56 -10.39 -9.26 -11.84
C VAL A 56 -9.55 -8.04 -11.49
N ASN A 57 -8.23 -8.24 -11.45
CA ASN A 57 -7.21 -7.22 -11.31
C ASN A 57 -6.59 -6.96 -12.69
N LEU A 58 -7.00 -5.87 -13.33
CA LEU A 58 -6.62 -5.53 -14.69
C LEU A 58 -5.37 -4.65 -14.74
N ARG A 59 -4.36 -5.12 -15.49
CA ARG A 59 -3.09 -4.44 -15.80
C ARG A 59 -2.73 -4.60 -17.29
N ALA A 60 -3.75 -4.65 -18.14
CA ALA A 60 -3.60 -5.03 -19.54
C ALA A 60 -4.53 -4.21 -20.44
N THR A 61 -4.25 -4.22 -21.75
CA THR A 61 -5.13 -3.62 -22.76
C THR A 61 -6.26 -4.56 -23.18
N VAL A 62 -7.49 -4.06 -23.12
CA VAL A 62 -8.72 -4.67 -23.67
C VAL A 62 -9.13 -3.91 -24.95
N SER A 63 -9.02 -4.57 -26.11
CA SER A 63 -9.32 -3.99 -27.43
C SER A 63 -10.83 -3.88 -27.72
N GLY A 64 -11.67 -4.56 -26.95
CA GLY A 64 -13.13 -4.52 -26.99
C GLY A 64 -13.73 -3.84 -25.76
N TYR A 65 -14.78 -4.43 -25.19
CA TYR A 65 -15.47 -3.95 -24.00
C TYR A 65 -15.26 -4.85 -22.78
N ILE A 66 -15.47 -4.29 -21.59
CA ILE A 66 -15.57 -5.05 -20.33
C ILE A 66 -17.01 -5.04 -19.86
N GLN A 67 -17.55 -6.21 -19.52
CA GLN A 67 -18.85 -6.36 -18.86
C GLN A 67 -18.68 -6.94 -17.46
N ALA A 68 -18.90 -6.10 -16.45
CA ALA A 68 -18.94 -6.50 -15.04
C ALA A 68 -20.39 -6.85 -14.66
N HIS A 69 -20.65 -8.11 -14.30
CA HIS A 69 -21.97 -8.56 -13.83
C HIS A 69 -22.18 -8.28 -12.34
N PRO A 70 -23.43 -8.33 -11.84
CA PRO A 70 -23.71 -8.25 -10.41
C PRO A 70 -22.83 -9.23 -9.62
N GLY A 71 -22.29 -8.78 -8.50
CA GLY A 71 -21.41 -9.55 -7.62
C GLY A 71 -19.96 -9.73 -8.08
N SER A 72 -19.60 -9.18 -9.24
CA SER A 72 -18.21 -9.12 -9.69
C SER A 72 -17.44 -7.96 -9.06
N VAL A 73 -16.12 -8.09 -9.01
CA VAL A 73 -15.18 -7.04 -8.62
C VAL A 73 -14.20 -6.82 -9.77
N LEU A 74 -14.08 -5.57 -10.23
CA LEU A 74 -13.11 -5.15 -11.24
C LEU A 74 -12.22 -4.05 -10.68
N ASN A 75 -10.93 -4.33 -10.59
CA ASN A 75 -9.90 -3.38 -10.20
C ASN A 75 -9.05 -3.05 -11.42
N ILE A 76 -8.95 -1.77 -11.80
CA ILE A 76 -8.18 -1.31 -12.95
C ILE A 76 -6.98 -0.52 -12.45
N TYR A 77 -5.79 -1.06 -12.68
CA TYR A 77 -4.54 -0.48 -12.18
C TYR A 77 -3.66 0.11 -13.28
N SER A 78 -3.75 -0.41 -14.50
CA SER A 78 -3.06 0.10 -15.68
C SER A 78 -3.73 -0.46 -16.96
N GLY A 79 -3.23 -0.04 -18.13
CA GLY A 79 -3.73 -0.50 -19.43
C GLY A 79 -4.80 0.41 -20.03
N SER A 80 -5.58 -0.12 -20.97
CA SER A 80 -6.61 0.65 -21.66
C SER A 80 -7.81 -0.21 -22.04
N VAL A 81 -8.99 0.41 -22.14
CA VAL A 81 -10.21 -0.25 -22.64
C VAL A 81 -10.71 0.52 -23.85
N PHE A 82 -10.70 -0.11 -25.01
CA PHE A 82 -10.92 0.57 -26.29
C PHE A 82 -12.38 0.96 -26.53
N TRP A 83 -13.36 0.23 -25.98
CA TRP A 83 -14.77 0.55 -26.18
C TRP A 83 -15.38 1.22 -24.96
N PHE A 84 -15.74 0.45 -23.96
CA PHE A 84 -16.35 0.91 -22.72
C PHE A 84 -16.28 -0.17 -21.65
N VAL A 85 -16.50 0.25 -20.41
CA VAL A 85 -16.77 -0.62 -19.27
C VAL A 85 -18.28 -0.52 -18.97
N LEU A 86 -18.99 -1.64 -19.12
CA LEU A 86 -20.40 -1.77 -18.80
C LEU A 86 -20.55 -2.46 -17.44
N VAL A 87 -21.15 -1.77 -16.49
CA VAL A 87 -21.39 -2.28 -15.14
C VAL A 87 -22.88 -2.56 -14.98
N SER A 88 -23.22 -3.83 -14.86
CA SER A 88 -24.60 -4.28 -14.75
C SER A 88 -25.10 -4.07 -13.32
N SER A 89 -26.25 -3.44 -13.15
CA SER A 89 -26.92 -3.34 -11.85
C SER A 89 -27.54 -4.67 -11.46
N GLY A 90 -27.43 -5.07 -10.19
CA GLY A 90 -28.09 -6.23 -9.62
C GLY A 90 -27.65 -6.43 -8.17
N GLU A 91 -28.17 -7.48 -7.54
CA GLU A 91 -27.83 -7.85 -6.16
C GLU A 91 -27.10 -9.20 -6.14
N PRO A 92 -25.91 -9.30 -5.54
CA PRO A 92 -25.11 -8.19 -4.98
C PRO A 92 -24.61 -7.22 -6.05
N GLU A 93 -24.37 -5.96 -5.68
CA GLU A 93 -23.84 -4.96 -6.61
C GLU A 93 -22.42 -5.32 -7.09
N ALA A 94 -22.13 -5.02 -8.35
CA ALA A 94 -20.76 -5.08 -8.87
C ALA A 94 -19.91 -3.96 -8.26
N GLN A 95 -18.63 -4.20 -8.04
CA GLN A 95 -17.69 -3.19 -7.56
C GLN A 95 -16.65 -2.90 -8.63
N VAL A 96 -16.47 -1.63 -8.98
CA VAL A 96 -15.45 -1.20 -9.93
C VAL A 96 -14.59 -0.10 -9.32
N SER A 97 -13.28 -0.31 -9.35
CA SER A 97 -12.29 0.61 -8.80
C SER A 97 -11.23 0.94 -9.85
N VAL A 98 -10.88 2.22 -9.97
CA VAL A 98 -9.75 2.70 -10.77
C VAL A 98 -8.71 3.29 -9.84
N TYR A 99 -7.46 2.85 -9.97
CA TYR A 99 -6.36 3.23 -9.10
C TYR A 99 -5.42 4.21 -9.80
N GLY A 100 -5.29 5.43 -9.27
CA GLY A 100 -4.59 6.50 -9.97
C GLY A 100 -4.63 7.85 -9.25
N ILE A 101 -4.08 8.86 -9.91
CA ILE A 101 -4.01 10.25 -9.44
C ILE A 101 -4.51 11.22 -10.51
N ASP A 102 -4.77 12.46 -10.09
CA ASP A 102 -5.17 13.57 -10.94
C ASP A 102 -6.37 13.24 -11.84
N PHE A 103 -7.38 12.57 -11.24
CA PHE A 103 -8.57 12.16 -11.97
C PHE A 103 -9.37 13.34 -12.50
N VAL A 104 -9.85 13.17 -13.74
CA VAL A 104 -10.71 14.11 -14.45
C VAL A 104 -11.90 13.34 -14.99
N VAL A 105 -13.10 13.70 -14.55
CA VAL A 105 -14.37 13.09 -14.99
C VAL A 105 -15.07 14.06 -15.92
N ASP A 106 -15.38 13.62 -17.14
CA ASP A 106 -16.07 14.42 -18.16
C ASP A 106 -15.41 15.80 -18.39
N GLY A 107 -14.07 15.84 -18.34
CA GLY A 107 -13.28 17.07 -18.51
C GLY A 107 -13.18 17.97 -17.28
N VAL A 108 -13.71 17.54 -16.12
CA VAL A 108 -13.65 18.28 -14.85
C VAL A 108 -12.79 17.52 -13.86
N ALA A 109 -11.71 18.15 -13.40
CA ALA A 109 -10.84 17.59 -12.36
C ALA A 109 -11.64 17.32 -11.08
N THR A 110 -11.40 16.17 -10.44
CA THR A 110 -12.12 15.73 -9.25
C THR A 110 -11.17 15.25 -8.16
N SER A 111 -11.53 15.53 -6.92
CA SER A 111 -10.91 14.97 -5.71
C SER A 111 -11.84 14.01 -4.98
N ALA A 112 -12.96 13.63 -5.60
CA ALA A 112 -13.93 12.70 -5.02
C ALA A 112 -13.35 11.27 -5.02
N SER A 113 -13.73 10.48 -4.02
CA SER A 113 -13.35 9.05 -3.92
C SER A 113 -14.19 8.13 -4.80
N GLU A 114 -15.22 8.66 -5.47
CA GLU A 114 -16.05 7.94 -6.43
C GLU A 114 -16.80 8.93 -7.33
N PHE A 115 -17.31 8.45 -8.46
CA PHE A 115 -18.26 9.17 -9.29
C PHE A 115 -19.33 8.23 -9.83
N LEU A 116 -20.54 8.74 -10.04
CA LEU A 116 -21.62 7.99 -10.69
C LEU A 116 -21.67 8.38 -12.18
N PRO A 117 -21.44 7.44 -13.11
CA PRO A 117 -21.52 7.74 -14.54
C PRO A 117 -22.92 8.21 -14.98
N ILE A 118 -22.98 9.04 -16.01
CA ILE A 118 -24.27 9.52 -16.54
C ILE A 118 -25.01 8.35 -17.22
N PRO A 119 -26.17 7.89 -16.72
CA PRO A 119 -26.73 6.61 -17.14
C PRO A 119 -27.06 6.44 -18.64
N ALA A 120 -27.36 7.52 -19.34
CA ALA A 120 -27.75 7.48 -20.76
C ALA A 120 -26.60 7.77 -21.74
N PHE A 121 -25.48 8.31 -21.25
CA PHE A 121 -24.40 8.82 -22.08
C PHE A 121 -23.04 8.21 -21.72
N GLY A 122 -22.95 7.60 -20.55
CA GLY A 122 -21.70 7.24 -19.91
C GLY A 122 -20.95 8.47 -19.39
N SER A 123 -19.88 8.22 -18.66
CA SER A 123 -18.93 9.24 -18.24
C SER A 123 -17.52 8.76 -18.56
N VAL A 124 -16.67 9.70 -18.96
CA VAL A 124 -15.28 9.44 -19.32
C VAL A 124 -14.38 9.79 -18.15
N LEU A 125 -13.54 8.84 -17.75
CA LEU A 125 -12.49 9.04 -16.76
C LEU A 125 -11.13 9.15 -17.46
N THR A 126 -10.38 10.18 -17.10
CA THR A 126 -8.97 10.37 -17.43
C THR A 126 -8.17 10.67 -16.17
N GLY A 127 -6.85 10.66 -16.25
CA GLY A 127 -5.92 10.85 -15.14
C GLY A 127 -4.62 10.11 -15.40
N PHE A 128 -3.92 9.74 -14.34
CA PHE A 128 -2.73 8.90 -14.42
C PHE A 128 -2.88 7.68 -13.53
N TYR A 129 -2.47 6.52 -14.03
CA TYR A 129 -2.32 5.32 -13.22
C TYR A 129 -1.12 5.43 -12.27
N GLY A 130 -1.03 4.47 -11.34
CA GLY A 130 0.06 4.42 -10.36
C GLY A 130 1.46 4.30 -10.95
N ASN A 131 1.58 3.62 -12.09
CA ASN A 131 2.84 3.48 -12.82
C ASN A 131 3.24 4.74 -13.62
N GLY A 132 2.46 5.82 -13.50
CA GLY A 132 2.66 7.07 -14.24
C GLY A 132 2.12 7.05 -15.66
N ASP A 133 1.59 5.90 -16.14
CA ASP A 133 0.96 5.85 -17.44
C ASP A 133 -0.32 6.69 -17.42
N PRO A 134 -0.53 7.54 -18.42
CA PRO A 134 -1.80 8.22 -18.54
C PRO A 134 -2.92 7.18 -18.71
N ILE A 135 -4.09 7.51 -18.16
CA ILE A 135 -5.35 6.89 -18.56
C ILE A 135 -5.66 7.45 -19.96
N GLU A 136 -4.90 6.92 -20.93
CA GLU A 136 -4.60 7.55 -22.21
C GLU A 136 -5.87 7.88 -23.00
N PRO A 137 -5.89 9.08 -23.62
CA PRO A 137 -6.63 9.29 -24.84
C PRO A 137 -5.86 8.64 -25.99
N THR A 138 -6.23 7.42 -26.38
CA THR A 138 -5.80 6.97 -27.72
C THR A 138 -6.29 8.00 -28.75
N TRP A 139 -5.61 8.12 -29.90
CA TRP A 139 -6.03 9.00 -31.00
C TRP A 139 -7.49 8.79 -31.45
N LEU A 140 -8.14 7.70 -31.03
CA LEU A 140 -9.54 7.39 -31.27
C LEU A 140 -10.48 7.73 -30.11
N ARG A 141 -10.06 7.74 -28.84
CA ARG A 141 -10.99 7.85 -27.69
C ARG A 141 -10.44 8.54 -26.45
N PRO A 142 -11.27 9.26 -25.68
CA PRO A 142 -10.83 10.20 -24.66
C PRO A 142 -10.61 9.63 -23.24
N GLY A 143 -10.36 8.33 -23.05
CA GLY A 143 -10.15 7.70 -21.73
C GLY A 143 -11.08 6.50 -21.46
N LEU A 144 -11.20 6.08 -20.19
CA LEU A 144 -12.11 4.99 -19.81
C LEU A 144 -13.56 5.47 -19.82
N LEU A 145 -14.36 4.95 -20.74
CA LEU A 145 -15.79 5.25 -20.84
C LEU A 145 -16.60 4.25 -19.99
N PHE A 146 -17.29 4.74 -18.97
CA PHE A 146 -18.13 3.92 -18.10
C PHE A 146 -19.61 4.09 -18.39
N TYR A 147 -20.33 2.97 -18.54
CA TYR A 147 -21.79 2.89 -18.46
C TYR A 147 -22.16 2.14 -17.18
N SER A 148 -22.65 2.87 -16.18
CA SER A 148 -22.99 2.30 -14.88
C SER A 148 -24.12 3.06 -14.20
N HIS A 149 -24.92 2.33 -13.42
CA HIS A 149 -25.85 2.88 -12.43
C HIS A 149 -25.30 2.81 -11.00
N ILE A 150 -24.11 2.24 -10.84
CA ILE A 150 -23.37 2.08 -9.58
C ILE A 150 -22.16 3.03 -9.62
N PRO A 151 -21.77 3.65 -8.48
CA PRO A 151 -20.57 4.47 -8.42
C PRO A 151 -19.30 3.70 -8.80
N ILE A 152 -18.42 4.36 -9.55
CA ILE A 152 -17.06 3.89 -9.82
C ILE A 152 -16.14 4.49 -8.78
N LYS A 153 -15.42 3.64 -8.03
CA LYS A 153 -14.49 4.07 -6.98
C LYS A 153 -13.22 4.61 -7.62
N LEU A 154 -12.79 5.77 -7.15
CA LEU A 154 -11.53 6.41 -7.49
C LEU A 154 -10.62 6.26 -6.29
N LEU A 155 -9.64 5.39 -6.42
CA LEU A 155 -8.69 5.10 -5.36
C LEU A 155 -7.33 5.68 -5.74
N PRO A 156 -6.53 6.12 -4.75
CA PRO A 156 -5.12 6.40 -5.02
C PRO A 156 -4.49 5.16 -5.68
N PRO A 157 -3.35 5.30 -6.39
CA PRO A 157 -2.61 4.16 -6.90
C PRO A 157 -2.58 3.08 -5.83
N ALA A 158 -3.07 1.88 -6.15
CA ALA A 158 -2.69 0.74 -5.35
C ALA A 158 -1.20 0.71 -5.53
N SER A 159 -0.53 1.05 -4.46
CA SER A 159 0.89 1.09 -4.43
C SER A 159 1.31 -0.34 -4.79
N GLU A 160 1.77 -0.55 -6.03
CA GLU A 160 2.68 -1.66 -6.32
C GLU A 160 4.02 -1.44 -5.58
N GLU A 161 4.18 -0.26 -4.98
CA GLU A 161 4.97 -0.04 -3.77
C GLU A 161 4.07 0.05 -2.52
N GLU A 162 3.27 -0.99 -2.22
CA GLU A 162 3.27 -1.39 -0.81
C GLU A 162 4.74 -1.75 -0.58
N ASP A 163 5.52 -0.77 -0.12
CA ASP A 163 6.74 -1.03 0.61
C ASP A 163 6.33 -2.15 1.56
N ILE A 164 6.80 -3.37 1.29
CA ILE A 164 6.55 -4.49 2.18
C ILE A 164 7.27 -4.11 3.46
N GLU A 165 6.46 -3.55 4.36
CA GLU A 165 6.96 -3.01 5.59
C GLU A 165 7.08 -4.18 6.54
N LEU A 166 8.32 -4.47 6.92
CA LEU A 166 8.57 -5.38 8.02
C LEU A 166 7.89 -4.81 9.26
N MET A 167 7.00 -5.60 9.87
CA MET A 167 6.54 -5.31 11.21
C MET A 167 7.73 -5.48 12.15
N ILE A 168 8.23 -4.38 12.69
CA ILE A 168 9.35 -4.38 13.62
C ILE A 168 8.95 -3.81 14.97
N ASP A 169 9.59 -4.30 16.02
CA ASP A 169 9.48 -3.76 17.37
C ASP A 169 10.89 -3.51 17.95
N ILE A 170 11.19 -2.24 18.24
CA ILE A 170 12.46 -1.82 18.83
C ILE A 170 12.36 -1.95 20.34
N LYS A 171 13.10 -2.86 20.96
CA LYS A 171 12.97 -3.23 22.38
C LYS A 171 11.63 -3.90 22.71
N PRO A 172 11.41 -5.11 22.18
CA PRO A 172 10.23 -5.88 22.51
C PRO A 172 10.06 -6.07 24.02
N GLY A 173 8.80 -6.00 24.47
CA GLY A 173 8.41 -6.03 25.88
C GLY A 173 8.54 -4.70 26.63
N SER A 174 8.77 -3.58 25.94
CA SER A 174 8.88 -2.24 26.53
C SER A 174 7.97 -1.24 25.81
N ASP A 175 7.06 -0.58 26.55
CA ASP A 175 6.15 0.42 25.97
C ASP A 175 6.87 1.67 25.41
N GLU A 176 8.09 1.96 25.89
CA GLU A 176 8.92 3.03 25.35
C GLU A 176 10.22 2.52 24.72
N ASN A 177 10.41 2.85 23.44
CA ASN A 177 11.59 2.48 22.65
C ASN A 177 12.73 3.48 22.89
N SER A 178 13.09 3.61 24.16
CA SER A 178 14.05 4.61 24.65
C SER A 178 15.49 4.18 24.37
N ILE A 179 16.22 4.91 23.52
CA ILE A 179 17.63 4.63 23.22
C ILE A 179 18.53 5.70 23.84
N ASN A 180 19.52 5.28 24.62
CA ASN A 180 20.57 6.17 25.12
C ASN A 180 21.81 6.00 24.25
N LEU A 181 22.06 6.95 23.34
CA LEU A 181 23.17 6.89 22.39
C LEU A 181 24.56 6.87 23.04
N LYS A 182 24.68 7.17 24.35
CA LYS A 182 25.95 7.05 25.10
C LYS A 182 26.17 5.67 25.73
N SER A 183 25.16 4.79 25.64
CA SER A 183 25.25 3.43 26.16
C SER A 183 26.20 2.58 25.31
N ARG A 184 27.04 1.78 25.95
CA ARG A 184 27.88 0.75 25.28
C ARG A 184 27.16 -0.60 25.14
N GLY A 185 25.86 -0.63 25.41
CA GLY A 185 25.03 -1.83 25.30
C GLY A 185 24.58 -2.12 23.87
N VAL A 186 23.56 -2.97 23.78
CA VAL A 186 22.89 -3.33 22.53
C VAL A 186 21.43 -2.89 22.56
N VAL A 187 20.85 -2.67 21.38
CA VAL A 187 19.42 -2.45 21.17
C VAL A 187 18.86 -3.71 20.51
N PRO A 188 17.95 -4.45 21.17
CA PRO A 188 17.21 -5.51 20.52
C PRO A 188 16.14 -4.93 19.59
N VAL A 189 15.94 -5.54 18.42
CA VAL A 189 14.89 -5.22 17.45
C VAL A 189 14.33 -6.53 16.92
N ALA A 190 13.03 -6.75 17.09
CA ALA A 190 12.33 -7.89 16.53
C ALA A 190 11.78 -7.55 15.15
N VAL A 191 11.83 -8.52 14.23
CA VAL A 191 11.02 -8.54 13.01
C VAL A 191 10.00 -9.66 13.20
N LEU A 192 8.73 -9.28 13.19
CA LEU A 192 7.63 -10.19 13.46
C LEU A 192 7.28 -11.02 12.23
N THR A 193 7.03 -12.30 12.44
CA THR A 193 6.31 -13.12 11.46
C THR A 193 4.84 -12.69 11.48
N THR A 194 4.20 -12.77 10.32
CA THR A 194 2.80 -12.42 10.15
C THR A 194 2.14 -13.44 9.25
N GLY A 195 0.80 -13.40 9.15
CA GLY A 195 0.07 -14.24 8.20
C GLY A 195 0.52 -14.09 6.74
N SER A 196 1.20 -13.00 6.40
CA SER A 196 1.79 -12.78 5.09
C SER A 196 3.31 -12.96 5.05
N PHE A 197 4.06 -12.76 6.15
CA PHE A 197 5.53 -12.76 6.17
C PHE A 197 6.14 -13.81 7.10
N ASN A 198 7.15 -14.55 6.65
CA ASN A 198 7.95 -15.39 7.53
C ASN A 198 9.30 -14.74 7.83
N ALA A 199 9.49 -14.24 9.06
CA ALA A 199 10.71 -13.55 9.48
C ALA A 199 11.95 -14.45 9.38
N GLY A 200 11.81 -15.77 9.57
CA GLY A 200 12.90 -16.74 9.44
C GLY A 200 13.51 -16.85 8.04
N THR A 201 12.89 -16.23 7.02
CA THR A 201 13.47 -16.10 5.68
C THR A 201 14.59 -15.06 5.61
N LEU A 202 14.70 -14.18 6.62
CA LEU A 202 15.77 -13.20 6.73
C LEU A 202 17.10 -13.89 7.06
N VAL A 203 18.12 -13.62 6.24
CA VAL A 203 19.47 -14.11 6.49
C VAL A 203 20.26 -13.04 7.25
N PRO A 204 20.95 -13.36 8.35
CA PRO A 204 21.77 -12.40 9.11
C PRO A 204 23.00 -11.85 8.36
N ASP A 205 23.24 -12.28 7.12
CA ASP A 205 24.48 -12.04 6.39
C ASP A 205 24.47 -10.64 5.74
N TYR A 206 25.13 -9.65 6.37
CA TYR A 206 25.45 -8.29 5.88
C TYR A 206 24.35 -7.44 5.22
N SER A 207 23.16 -7.97 4.99
CA SER A 207 22.02 -7.30 4.34
C SER A 207 21.04 -6.71 5.35
N ILE A 208 21.13 -7.11 6.63
CA ILE A 208 20.33 -6.55 7.71
C ILE A 208 21.05 -5.34 8.30
N LEU A 209 20.42 -4.17 8.19
CA LEU A 209 20.91 -2.93 8.80
C LEU A 209 19.79 -2.26 9.57
N PHE A 210 20.02 -1.97 10.86
CA PHE A 210 19.13 -1.13 11.67
C PHE A 210 19.83 0.19 11.97
N ALA A 211 19.24 1.30 11.49
CA ALA A 211 19.87 2.62 11.50
C ALA A 211 21.35 2.55 11.07
N GLY A 212 21.63 1.86 9.95
CA GLY A 212 22.99 1.71 9.41
C GLY A 212 23.92 0.73 10.14
N ALA A 213 23.49 0.11 11.25
CA ALA A 213 24.30 -0.88 11.98
C ALA A 213 23.95 -2.31 11.60
N SER A 214 24.95 -3.18 11.44
CA SER A 214 24.75 -4.63 11.32
C SER A 214 24.50 -5.29 12.69
N PRO A 215 23.73 -6.39 12.74
CA PRO A 215 23.46 -7.08 13.99
C PRO A 215 24.73 -7.75 14.54
N VAL A 216 24.88 -7.76 15.86
CA VAL A 216 25.93 -8.52 16.57
C VAL A 216 25.46 -9.86 17.10
N HIS A 217 24.14 -10.05 17.18
CA HIS A 217 23.52 -11.31 17.55
C HIS A 217 22.14 -11.41 16.92
N THR A 218 21.73 -12.64 16.61
CA THR A 218 20.44 -12.96 16.01
C THR A 218 19.91 -14.24 16.62
N THR A 219 18.63 -14.26 16.94
CA THR A 219 17.93 -15.42 17.52
C THR A 219 16.55 -15.53 16.88
N LEU A 220 16.12 -16.77 16.62
CA LEU A 220 14.75 -17.07 16.22
C LEU A 220 13.96 -17.44 17.48
N CYS A 221 12.93 -16.68 17.84
CA CYS A 221 12.08 -16.91 19.00
C CYS A 221 10.73 -16.22 18.82
N ASP A 222 9.68 -16.78 19.41
CA ASP A 222 8.38 -16.13 19.56
C ASP A 222 8.54 -14.92 20.52
N VAL A 223 8.49 -13.70 19.98
CA VAL A 223 8.76 -12.46 20.73
C VAL A 223 7.49 -11.87 21.32
N ASP A 224 6.36 -11.97 20.62
CA ASP A 224 5.08 -11.40 21.03
C ASP A 224 4.08 -12.42 21.60
N GLU A 225 4.50 -13.68 21.73
CA GLU A 225 3.74 -14.80 22.31
C GLU A 225 2.51 -15.22 21.47
N ASP A 226 2.56 -15.02 20.16
CA ASP A 226 1.45 -15.35 19.24
C ASP A 226 1.51 -16.80 18.70
N GLY A 227 2.62 -17.50 18.95
CA GLY A 227 2.84 -18.89 18.60
C GLY A 227 3.51 -19.11 17.24
N ASP A 228 3.87 -18.07 16.50
CA ASP A 228 4.82 -18.14 15.41
C ASP A 228 6.24 -17.72 15.86
N MET A 229 7.23 -17.76 14.96
CA MET A 229 8.64 -17.55 15.33
C MET A 229 9.19 -16.31 14.65
N ASP A 230 9.65 -15.36 15.45
CA ASP A 230 10.17 -14.08 15.01
C ASP A 230 11.70 -14.06 14.93
N MET A 231 12.22 -13.07 14.20
CA MET A 231 13.65 -12.79 14.18
C MET A 231 14.00 -11.66 15.13
N LEU A 232 14.71 -11.98 16.21
CA LEU A 232 15.25 -11.01 17.16
C LEU A 232 16.71 -10.69 16.82
N PHE A 233 16.98 -9.45 16.47
CA PHE A 233 18.31 -8.93 16.20
C PHE A 233 18.81 -8.06 17.35
N GLN A 234 20.12 -8.04 17.59
CA GLN A 234 20.74 -7.14 18.57
C GLN A 234 21.80 -6.28 17.88
N PHE A 235 21.71 -4.95 18.04
CA PHE A 235 22.61 -3.98 17.40
C PHE A 235 23.41 -3.21 18.44
N ARG A 236 24.69 -2.93 18.21
CA ARG A 236 25.48 -2.09 19.13
C ARG A 236 24.96 -0.66 19.06
N THR A 237 24.58 -0.09 20.21
CA THR A 237 24.04 1.28 20.27
C THR A 237 25.00 2.32 19.68
N GLN A 238 26.32 2.12 19.81
CA GLN A 238 27.34 3.03 19.31
C GLN A 238 27.53 3.02 17.78
N GLN A 239 26.93 2.06 17.08
CA GLN A 239 26.99 1.93 15.63
C GLN A 239 25.73 2.45 14.94
N LEU A 240 24.69 2.79 15.72
CA LEU A 240 23.44 3.32 15.18
C LEU A 240 23.64 4.75 14.68
N ASP A 241 23.27 4.98 13.44
CA ASP A 241 23.20 6.29 12.81
C ASP A 241 21.91 7.00 13.24
N LEU A 242 21.87 7.39 14.52
CA LEU A 242 20.78 8.14 15.15
C LEU A 242 21.36 9.35 15.88
N ASN A 243 20.57 10.42 15.98
CA ASN A 243 20.94 11.64 16.69
C ASN A 243 19.87 12.03 17.73
N GLU A 244 20.09 13.10 18.49
CA GLU A 244 19.18 13.50 19.58
C GLU A 244 17.76 13.88 19.09
N ASP A 245 17.61 14.19 17.80
CA ASP A 245 16.35 14.60 17.20
C ASP A 245 15.55 13.43 16.58
N SER A 246 16.18 12.26 16.39
CA SER A 246 15.54 11.06 15.82
C SER A 246 14.25 10.69 16.57
N LYS A 247 13.16 10.46 15.82
CA LYS A 247 11.83 10.04 16.33
C LYS A 247 11.40 8.66 15.86
N SER A 248 12.09 8.12 14.87
CA SER A 248 11.94 6.77 14.36
C SER A 248 13.30 6.21 13.97
N ALA A 249 13.37 4.89 13.81
CA ALA A 249 14.51 4.18 13.27
C ALA A 249 14.02 3.08 12.34
N THR A 250 14.80 2.82 11.29
CA THR A 250 14.43 1.90 10.22
C THR A 250 15.39 0.71 10.19
N LEU A 251 14.82 -0.48 10.07
CA LEU A 251 15.52 -1.71 9.71
C LEU A 251 15.37 -1.93 8.21
N THR A 252 16.44 -2.32 7.54
CA THR A 252 16.44 -2.73 6.13
C THR A 252 16.98 -4.15 6.03
N ALA A 253 16.45 -4.91 5.09
CA ALA A 253 16.81 -6.30 4.87
C ALA A 253 16.75 -6.65 3.38
N THR A 254 17.54 -7.64 2.96
CA THR A 254 17.45 -8.22 1.61
C THR A 254 16.98 -9.65 1.68
N LEU A 255 15.99 -10.01 0.87
CA LEU A 255 15.45 -11.37 0.81
C LEU A 255 16.37 -12.30 -0.01
N LYS A 256 16.54 -13.53 0.48
CA LYS A 256 17.33 -14.58 -0.18
C LYS A 256 16.59 -15.26 -1.33
N SER A 257 15.27 -15.32 -1.23
CA SER A 257 14.38 -15.97 -2.18
C SER A 257 13.21 -15.04 -2.45
N ALA A 258 12.58 -15.23 -3.62
CA ALA A 258 11.33 -14.56 -3.87
C ALA A 258 10.29 -15.01 -2.83
N VAL A 259 9.55 -14.05 -2.27
CA VAL A 259 8.46 -14.32 -1.35
C VAL A 259 7.18 -13.77 -1.98
N THR A 260 6.19 -14.62 -2.15
CA THR A 260 4.85 -14.20 -2.55
C THR A 260 4.08 -13.85 -1.29
N MET A 261 3.85 -12.56 -1.08
CA MET A 261 2.96 -12.03 -0.04
C MET A 261 1.57 -11.88 -0.63
N MET A 262 0.53 -11.82 0.22
CA MET A 262 -0.89 -11.84 -0.21
C MET A 262 -1.28 -10.78 -1.25
N SER A 263 -0.50 -9.70 -1.40
CA SER A 263 -0.72 -8.60 -2.35
C SER A 263 0.40 -8.41 -3.40
N SER A 264 1.60 -8.99 -3.21
CA SER A 264 2.80 -8.67 -4.02
C SER A 264 3.83 -9.81 -4.02
N ALA A 265 4.49 -10.03 -5.17
CA ALA A 265 5.66 -10.90 -5.26
C ALA A 265 6.95 -10.07 -5.06
N VAL A 266 7.69 -10.31 -3.98
CA VAL A 266 9.03 -9.77 -3.79
C VAL A 266 10.02 -10.71 -4.43
N THR A 267 10.96 -10.21 -5.21
CA THR A 267 12.00 -11.03 -5.83
C THR A 267 13.20 -11.13 -4.90
N ALA A 268 13.98 -12.21 -5.04
CA ALA A 268 15.26 -12.32 -4.35
C ALA A 268 16.16 -11.12 -4.73
N GLY A 269 16.74 -10.46 -3.72
CA GLY A 269 17.59 -9.28 -3.93
C GLY A 269 16.91 -7.93 -3.69
N ASP A 270 15.58 -7.88 -3.56
CA ASP A 270 14.87 -6.64 -3.21
C ASP A 270 15.17 -6.24 -1.76
N VAL A 271 15.24 -4.93 -1.52
CA VAL A 271 15.39 -4.35 -0.17
C VAL A 271 14.01 -4.08 0.41
N ILE A 272 13.71 -4.73 1.52
CA ILE A 272 12.52 -4.47 2.33
C ILE A 272 12.92 -3.69 3.58
N LYS A 273 11.99 -2.94 4.17
CA LYS A 273 12.27 -2.08 5.32
C LYS A 273 11.17 -2.15 6.35
N GLY A 274 11.47 -1.88 7.60
CA GLY A 274 10.49 -1.72 8.67
C GLY A 274 10.85 -0.52 9.53
N THR A 275 9.87 0.27 9.94
CA THR A 275 10.13 1.46 10.77
C THR A 275 9.34 1.40 12.07
N ASP A 276 10.00 1.79 13.16
CA ASP A 276 9.35 1.95 14.45
C ASP A 276 9.85 3.22 15.16
N LYS A 277 9.02 3.74 16.07
CA LYS A 277 9.26 4.99 16.79
C LYS A 277 10.36 4.79 17.83
N VAL A 278 11.18 5.81 18.05
CA VAL A 278 12.22 5.81 19.08
C VAL A 278 12.17 7.08 19.91
N LYS A 279 12.65 6.97 21.16
CA LYS A 279 12.80 8.10 22.07
C LYS A 279 14.26 8.22 22.50
N ILE A 280 14.99 9.18 21.91
CA ILE A 280 16.39 9.36 22.24
C ILE A 280 16.54 10.05 23.60
N LYS A 281 17.21 9.38 24.54
CA LYS A 281 17.51 9.94 25.86
C LYS A 281 18.83 10.68 25.81
N SER A 282 18.79 12.01 25.86
CA SER A 282 19.97 12.81 26.19
C SER A 282 20.35 12.57 27.65
N SER A 283 21.62 12.34 27.94
CA SER A 283 22.08 12.33 29.32
C SER A 283 21.91 13.75 29.88
N LYS A 284 21.20 13.93 30.99
CA LYS A 284 21.24 15.19 31.76
C LYS A 284 22.71 15.62 31.90
N LYS A 285 23.05 16.82 31.44
CA LYS A 285 24.30 17.48 31.87
C LYS A 285 24.21 17.59 33.40
N TYR A 286 24.94 16.76 34.13
CA TYR A 286 25.26 17.09 35.51
C TYR A 286 26.16 18.32 35.43
N SER A 287 25.58 19.51 35.65
CA SER A 287 26.36 20.71 35.91
C SER A 287 27.10 20.47 37.22
N PHE A 288 28.39 20.22 37.13
CA PHE A 288 29.31 20.27 38.27
C PHE A 288 29.41 21.73 38.71
N ALA A 289 28.42 22.21 39.48
CA ALA A 289 28.59 23.42 40.26
C ALA A 289 29.59 23.09 41.38
N GLY A 290 30.87 23.39 41.12
CA GLY A 290 31.95 23.17 42.06
C GLY A 290 31.69 23.86 43.39
N ARG A 291 31.36 23.10 44.43
CA ARG A 291 31.64 23.48 45.82
C ARG A 291 33.00 22.89 46.20
N TYR A 292 34.06 23.62 45.87
CA TYR A 292 35.33 23.44 46.57
C TYR A 292 35.11 23.74 48.05
N GLY A 293 35.20 22.71 48.87
CA GLY A 293 35.18 22.83 50.32
C GLY A 293 36.43 23.55 50.82
N SER A 294 36.24 24.68 51.51
CA SER A 294 37.26 25.26 52.37
C SER A 294 37.46 24.35 53.57
N LYS A 295 38.47 23.47 53.51
CA LYS A 295 39.00 22.79 54.70
C LYS A 295 39.93 23.75 55.44
N HIS A 296 39.41 24.39 56.48
CA HIS A 296 40.25 24.99 57.51
C HIS A 296 41.04 23.88 58.22
N ASN A 297 42.33 23.82 57.92
CA ASN A 297 43.32 23.03 58.63
C ASN A 297 43.90 23.92 59.75
N ARG A 298 43.50 23.72 61.01
CA ARG A 298 44.26 24.19 62.17
C ARG A 298 44.82 22.98 62.91
N SER A 299 46.14 22.93 62.86
CA SER A 299 47.06 21.93 63.38
C SER A 299 46.90 21.68 64.88
N ARG A 300 46.90 20.39 65.25
CA ARG A 300 47.22 19.88 66.59
C ARG A 300 48.63 20.31 66.98
N GLN A 301 48.74 21.05 68.08
CA GLN A 301 50.00 21.36 68.74
C GLN A 301 50.40 20.20 69.67
N GLY A 302 51.68 19.84 69.60
CA GLY A 302 52.25 18.65 70.21
C GLY A 302 52.41 18.71 71.73
N ARG A 303 52.51 17.51 72.27
CA ARG A 303 52.76 17.12 73.66
C ARG A 303 54.26 17.22 73.97
N LYS A 304 54.64 18.03 74.97
CA LYS A 304 55.82 17.91 75.85
C LYS A 304 55.36 18.54 77.18
N GLY A 305 55.50 17.99 78.39
CA GLY A 305 56.47 17.02 78.88
C GLY A 305 57.38 17.67 79.94
N ARG A 306 56.83 18.09 81.08
CA ARG A 306 57.38 18.06 82.45
C ARG A 306 56.50 18.87 83.39
#